data_AF-A0A6B3GWL1-F1
#
_entry.id   AF-A0A6B3GWL1-F1
#
_cell.length_a   1.000
_cell.length_b   1.000
_cell.length_c   1.000
_cell.angle_alpha   90.00
_cell.angle_beta   90.00
_cell.angle_gamma   90.00
#
_symmetry.space_group_name_H-M   'P 1'
#
loop_
_entity.id
_entity.type
_entity.pdbx_description
1 polymer ?
#
loop_
_entity_poly.entity_id
_entity_poly.type
_entity_poly.pdbx_seq_one_letter_code
_entity_poly.pdbx_strand_id
1 'polypeptide(L)' 'TDVFTPTERAALALAEATTSLTGSARGGAAAAARDDLTDEQISAVLWVAISINAFNRVSIMSGHPVKEA' A
#
# COMPACT_ATOMS: atom_id res chain seq x y z
N THR A 1 13.85 2.55 20.14
CA THR A 1 13.09 3.48 19.26
C THR A 1 12.48 2.65 18.17
N ASP A 2 11.18 2.74 17.95
CA ASP A 2 10.53 2.06 16.81
C ASP A 2 11.02 2.69 15.50
N VAL A 3 11.14 1.87 14.45
CA VAL A 3 11.62 2.29 13.11
C VAL A 3 10.59 3.18 12.39
N PHE A 4 9.31 3.04 12.73
CA PHE A 4 8.20 3.76 12.12
C PHE A 4 7.31 4.41 13.19
N THR A 5 6.81 5.59 12.86
CA THR A 5 5.75 6.28 13.61
C THR A 5 4.41 5.52 13.48
N PRO A 6 3.43 5.76 14.39
CA PRO A 6 2.08 5.21 14.25
C PRO A 6 1.45 5.49 12.87
N THR A 7 1.53 6.73 12.40
CA THR A 7 1.06 7.16 11.07
C THR A 7 1.72 6.36 9.93
N GLU A 8 3.03 6.17 9.97
CA GLU A 8 3.74 5.37 8.95
C GLU A 8 3.33 3.90 8.99
N ARG A 9 3.13 3.33 10.18
CA ARG A 9 2.64 1.95 10.32
C ARG A 9 1.23 1.79 9.77
N ALA A 10 0.33 2.74 10.03
CA ALA A 10 -1.02 2.72 9.46
C ALA A 10 -1.00 2.79 7.93
N ALA A 11 -0.15 3.65 7.36
CA ALA A 11 0.02 3.74 5.91
C ALA A 11 0.57 2.43 5.31
N LEU A 12 1.56 1.81 5.93
CA LEU A 12 2.13 0.52 5.50
C LEU A 12 1.08 -0.61 5.56
N ALA A 13 0.33 -0.71 6.66
CA ALA A 13 -0.71 -1.72 6.82
C ALA A 13 -1.82 -1.57 5.77
N LEU A 14 -2.23 -0.33 5.46
CA LEU A 14 -3.21 -0.05 4.41
C LEU A 14 -2.67 -0.42 3.01
N ALA A 15 -1.40 -0.11 2.72
CA ALA A 15 -0.77 -0.48 1.46
C ALA A 15 -0.63 -2.00 1.29
N GLU A 16 -0.28 -2.72 2.36
CA GLU A 16 -0.18 -4.19 2.36
C GLU A 16 -1.54 -4.84 2.13
N ALA A 17 -2.58 -4.39 2.83
CA ALA A 17 -3.96 -4.85 2.62
C ALA A 17 -4.43 -4.60 1.18
N THR A 18 -4.08 -3.44 0.62
CA THR A 18 -4.38 -3.06 -0.77
C THR A 18 -3.63 -3.92 -1.79
N THR A 19 -2.47 -4.44 -1.44
CA THR A 19 -1.65 -5.27 -2.32
C THR A 19 -2.10 -6.72 -2.31
N SER A 20 -2.38 -7.26 -1.13
CA SER A 20 -2.84 -8.63 -0.95
C SER A 20 -4.26 -8.83 -1.49
N LEU A 21 -5.17 -7.88 -1.26
CA LEU A 21 -6.60 -7.97 -1.62
C LEU A 21 -7.29 -9.29 -1.21
N THR A 22 -6.74 -10.03 -0.23
CA THR A 22 -7.30 -11.29 0.26
C THR A 22 -7.86 -11.15 1.68
N GLY A 23 -8.86 -11.98 2.00
CA GLY A 23 -9.39 -12.12 3.36
C GLY A 23 -10.14 -10.91 3.91
N SER A 24 -10.28 -10.89 5.25
CA SER A 24 -10.98 -9.83 6.01
C SER A 24 -10.26 -8.47 5.95
N ALA A 25 -8.96 -8.45 5.60
CA ALA A 25 -8.16 -7.23 5.47
C ALA A 25 -8.74 -6.24 4.45
N ARG A 26 -9.40 -6.73 3.38
CA ARG A 26 -10.04 -5.87 2.37
C ARG A 26 -11.19 -5.03 2.94
N GLY A 27 -11.99 -5.60 3.84
CA GLY A 27 -13.21 -4.94 4.34
C GLY A 27 -12.95 -3.90 5.42
N GLY A 28 -11.88 -4.09 6.20
CA GLY A 28 -11.62 -3.29 7.40
C GLY A 28 -10.41 -2.35 7.33
N ALA A 29 -9.47 -2.53 6.39
CA ALA A 29 -8.20 -1.78 6.42
C ALA A 29 -8.39 -0.27 6.32
N ALA A 30 -9.27 0.22 5.46
CA ALA A 30 -9.55 1.65 5.35
C ALA A 30 -10.28 2.21 6.59
N ALA A 31 -11.05 1.39 7.30
CA ALA A 31 -11.69 1.79 8.55
C ALA A 31 -10.66 1.87 9.69
N ALA A 32 -9.82 0.84 9.84
CA ALA A 32 -8.75 0.80 10.82
C ALA A 32 -7.71 1.92 10.61
N ALA A 33 -7.43 2.29 9.35
CA ALA A 33 -6.49 3.35 9.03
C ALA A 33 -6.93 4.75 9.53
N ARG A 34 -8.24 4.96 9.80
CA ARG A 34 -8.76 6.25 10.28
C ARG A 34 -8.33 6.59 11.70
N ASP A 35 -7.83 5.63 12.47
CA ASP A 35 -7.31 5.88 13.81
C ASP A 35 -6.06 6.78 13.76
N ASP A 36 -5.29 6.71 12.67
CA ASP A 36 -4.00 7.39 12.53
C ASP A 36 -3.85 8.25 11.26
N LEU A 37 -4.78 8.15 10.30
CA LEU A 37 -4.75 8.86 9.01
C LEU A 37 -6.02 9.67 8.73
N THR A 38 -5.87 10.80 8.05
CA THR A 38 -6.99 11.56 7.47
C THR A 38 -7.55 10.86 6.23
N ASP A 39 -8.79 11.19 5.83
CA ASP A 39 -9.37 10.64 4.59
C ASP A 39 -8.53 10.98 3.34
N GLU A 40 -7.89 12.16 3.31
CA GLU A 40 -6.96 12.55 2.24
C GLU A 40 -5.72 11.67 2.21
N GLN A 41 -5.13 11.37 3.36
CA GLN A 41 -3.97 10.48 3.48
C GLN A 41 -4.34 9.05 3.10
N ILE A 42 -5.50 8.55 3.53
CA ILE A 42 -6.01 7.23 3.13
C ILE A 42 -6.16 7.16 1.61
N SER A 43 -6.79 8.17 1.00
CA SER A 43 -6.93 8.26 -0.46
C SER A 43 -5.56 8.24 -1.15
N ALA A 44 -4.60 9.04 -0.67
CA ALA A 44 -3.26 9.11 -1.22
C ALA A 44 -2.54 7.74 -1.14
N VAL A 45 -2.58 7.06 0.01
CA VAL A 45 -1.96 5.74 0.20
C VAL A 45 -2.58 4.72 -0.74
N LEU A 46 -3.90 4.68 -0.87
CA LEU A 46 -4.59 3.78 -1.80
C LEU A 46 -4.17 4.03 -3.25
N TRP A 47 -4.18 5.29 -3.69
CA TRP A 47 -3.78 5.66 -5.05
C TRP A 47 -2.33 5.27 -5.36
N VAL A 48 -1.41 5.54 -4.43
CA VAL A 48 0.01 5.17 -4.58
C VAL A 48 0.18 3.66 -4.62
N ALA A 49 -0.41 2.93 -3.66
CA ALA A 49 -0.31 1.48 -3.59
C ALA A 49 -0.88 0.82 -4.86
N ILE A 50 -2.04 1.27 -5.35
CA ILE A 50 -2.65 0.78 -6.59
C ILE A 50 -1.75 1.08 -7.78
N SER A 51 -1.20 2.29 -7.88
CA SER A 51 -0.33 2.69 -8.98
C SER A 51 0.94 1.84 -9.03
N ILE A 52 1.64 1.68 -7.90
CA ILE A 52 2.81 0.80 -7.78
C ILE A 52 2.45 -0.62 -8.22
N ASN A 53 1.34 -1.14 -7.72
CA ASN A 53 0.87 -2.48 -8.03
C ASN A 53 0.50 -2.68 -9.50
N ALA A 54 -0.02 -1.66 -10.18
CA ALA A 54 -0.28 -1.68 -11.61
C ALA A 54 1.04 -1.66 -12.41
N PHE A 55 1.93 -0.73 -12.10
CA PHE A 55 3.23 -0.61 -12.75
C PHE A 55 4.07 -1.87 -12.59
N ASN A 56 4.16 -2.43 -11.38
CA ASN A 56 4.90 -3.66 -11.12
C ASN A 56 4.39 -4.83 -11.99
N ARG A 57 3.07 -4.97 -12.15
CA ARG A 57 2.49 -6.03 -13.01
C ARG A 57 2.85 -5.82 -14.47
N VAL A 58 2.82 -4.58 -14.97
CA VAL A 58 3.26 -4.28 -16.34
C VAL A 58 4.75 -4.59 -16.51
N SER A 59 5.60 -4.17 -15.57
CA SER A 59 7.05 -4.41 -15.62
C SER A 59 7.38 -5.91 -15.64
N ILE A 60 6.75 -6.71 -14.77
CA ILE A 60 6.94 -8.17 -14.73
C ILE A 60 6.47 -8.81 -16.04
N MET A 61 5.26 -8.49 -16.49
CA MET A 61 4.67 -9.11 -17.68
C MET A 61 5.35 -8.70 -19.00
N SER A 62 5.96 -7.52 -19.04
CA SER A 62 6.71 -7.05 -20.20
C SER A 62 8.14 -7.63 -20.29
N GLY A 63 8.59 -8.38 -19.28
CA GLY A 63 9.92 -9.00 -19.27
C GLY A 63 11.05 -7.98 -19.28
N HIS A 64 10.83 -6.77 -18.76
CA HIS A 64 11.88 -5.75 -18.73
C HIS A 64 13.07 -6.25 -17.89
N PRO A 65 14.28 -6.31 -18.45
CA PRO A 65 15.46 -6.75 -17.71
C PRO A 65 15.78 -5.72 -16.63
N VAL A 66 15.93 -6.20 -15.39
CA VAL A 66 16.46 -5.38 -14.30
C VAL A 66 17.93 -5.13 -14.61
N LYS A 67 18.31 -3.86 -14.76
CA LYS A 67 19.72 -3.48 -14.88
C LYS A 67 20.36 -3.66 -13.51
N GLU A 68 21.39 -4.49 -13.42
CA GLU A 68 22.27 -4.56 -12.25
C GLU A 68 22.84 -3.16 -11.97
N ALA A 69 22.92 -2.79 -10.69
CA ALA A 69 23.41 -1.49 -10.23
C ALA A 69 24.93 -1.42 -10.19
#